data_AF-A0A7C3V7N1-F1
#
_entry.id   AF-A0A7C3V7N1-F1
#
_cell.length_a   1.000
_cell.length_b   1.000
_cell.length_c   1.000
_cell.angle_alpha   90.00
_cell.angle_beta   90.00
_cell.angle_gamma   90.00
#
_symmetry.space_group_name_H-M   'P 1'
#
loop_
_entity.id
_entity.type
_entity.pdbx_description
1 polymer ?
#
loop_
_entity_poly.entity_id
_entity_poly.type
_entity_poly.pdbx_seq_one_letter_code
_entity_poly.pdbx_strand_id
1 'polypeptide(L)'
;MKRKTDFVKARKAQVSAEMILLIAAVLAVALILVSQMQEAAKQGAKAVQKNAEKVFKEINETAGLASGNGKYATGEECTRDSQCESGECDEYLKVCK
;
A
#
# COMPACT_ATOMS: atom_id res chain seq x y z
N MET A 1 54.18 -14.56 -39.84
CA MET A 1 53.12 -13.54 -39.63
C MET A 1 52.17 -13.99 -38.52
N LYS A 2 52.54 -13.88 -37.23
CA LYS A 2 51.69 -14.35 -36.11
C LYS A 2 51.37 -13.28 -35.05
N ARG A 3 51.99 -12.08 -35.14
CA ARG A 3 51.88 -11.00 -34.14
C ARG A 3 50.72 -10.02 -34.34
N LYS A 4 50.11 -9.94 -35.53
CA LYS A 4 49.09 -8.91 -35.83
C LYS A 4 47.68 -9.31 -35.40
N THR A 5 47.37 -10.60 -35.34
CA THR A 5 46.05 -11.13 -34.98
C THR A 5 45.73 -11.02 -33.48
N ASP A 6 46.74 -11.12 -32.61
CA ASP A 6 46.53 -11.04 -31.15
C ASP A 6 46.20 -9.61 -30.67
N PHE A 7 46.77 -8.60 -31.31
CA PHE A 7 46.55 -7.19 -30.94
C PHE A 7 45.12 -6.72 -31.23
N VAL A 8 44.52 -7.20 -32.32
CA VAL A 8 43.12 -6.89 -32.68
C VAL A 8 42.14 -7.60 -31.74
N LYS A 9 42.47 -8.83 -31.30
CA LYS A 9 41.65 -9.61 -30.35
C LYS A 9 41.66 -8.99 -28.96
N ALA A 10 42.83 -8.54 -28.49
CA ALA A 10 42.98 -7.83 -27.21
C ALA A 10 42.19 -6.52 -27.19
N ARG A 11 42.22 -5.73 -28.28
CA ARG A 11 41.41 -4.50 -28.37
C ARG A 11 39.91 -4.77 -28.38
N LYS A 12 39.44 -5.80 -29.07
CA LYS A 12 38.01 -6.19 -29.02
C LYS A 12 37.58 -6.65 -27.62
N ALA A 13 38.44 -7.40 -26.92
CA ALA A 13 38.17 -7.85 -25.56
C ALA A 13 38.10 -6.68 -24.56
N GLN A 14 38.98 -5.67 -24.71
CA GLN A 14 39.00 -4.49 -23.85
C GLN A 14 37.75 -3.61 -24.02
N VAL A 15 37.34 -3.34 -25.26
CA VAL A 15 36.10 -2.59 -25.55
C VAL A 15 34.85 -3.32 -25.03
N SER A 16 34.85 -4.66 -25.07
CA SER A 16 33.77 -5.48 -24.52
C SER A 16 33.69 -5.40 -22.98
N ALA A 17 34.82 -5.31 -22.29
CA ALA A 17 34.86 -5.23 -20.83
C ALA A 17 34.39 -3.88 -20.29
N GLU A 18 34.76 -2.77 -20.97
CA GLU A 18 34.31 -1.42 -20.61
C GLU A 18 32.78 -1.27 -20.69
N MET A 19 32.15 -1.82 -21.74
CA MET A 19 30.69 -1.82 -21.87
C MET A 19 30.00 -2.59 -20.73
N ILE A 20 30.56 -3.72 -20.31
CA ILE A 20 30.00 -4.52 -19.20
C ILE A 20 30.12 -3.75 -17.87
N LEU A 21 31.24 -3.07 -17.64
CA LEU A 21 31.44 -2.23 -16.45
C LEU A 21 30.45 -1.05 -16.41
N LEU A 22 30.17 -0.42 -17.56
CA LEU A 22 29.17 0.64 -17.65
C LEU A 22 27.75 0.12 -17.35
N ILE A 23 27.37 -1.04 -17.90
CA ILE A 23 26.08 -1.66 -17.61
C ILE A 23 25.96 -2.00 -16.11
N ALA A 24 27.02 -2.54 -15.50
CA ALA A 24 27.04 -2.83 -14.07
C ALA A 24 26.84 -1.56 -13.21
N ALA A 25 27.46 -0.44 -13.60
CA ALA A 25 27.28 0.83 -12.91
C ALA A 25 25.83 1.35 -13.02
N VAL A 26 25.22 1.28 -14.20
CA VAL A 26 23.82 1.67 -14.40
C VAL A 26 22.86 0.80 -13.59
N LEU A 27 23.08 -0.52 -13.57
CA LEU A 27 22.29 -1.45 -12.77
C LEU A 27 22.40 -1.16 -11.26
N ALA A 28 23.59 -0.83 -10.77
CA ALA A 28 23.80 -0.47 -9.36
C ALA A 28 22.97 0.77 -8.98
N VAL A 29 22.99 1.81 -9.82
CA VAL A 29 22.20 3.04 -9.58
C VAL A 29 20.70 2.75 -9.63
N ALA A 30 20.25 1.91 -10.58
CA ALA A 30 18.84 1.53 -10.70
C ALA A 30 18.34 0.79 -9.45
N LEU A 31 19.14 -0.12 -8.88
CA LEU A 31 18.78 -0.84 -7.66
C LEU A 31 18.62 0.10 -6.47
N ILE A 32 19.53 1.07 -6.30
CA ILE A 32 19.45 2.07 -5.24
C ILE A 32 18.16 2.89 -5.37
N LEU A 33 17.83 3.32 -6.58
CA LEU A 33 16.59 4.07 -6.85
C LEU A 33 15.34 3.27 -6.51
N VAL A 34 15.29 1.99 -6.92
CA VAL A 34 14.17 1.09 -6.63
C VAL A 34 13.98 0.93 -5.12
N SER A 35 15.07 0.72 -4.36
CA SER A 35 14.99 0.64 -2.90
C SER A 35 14.42 1.90 -2.27
N GLN A 36 14.86 3.09 -2.72
CA GLN A 36 14.33 4.36 -2.23
C GLN A 36 12.85 4.56 -2.60
N MET A 37 12.44 4.18 -3.80
CA MET A 37 11.03 4.26 -4.23
C MET A 37 10.14 3.31 -3.42
N GLN A 38 10.60 2.09 -3.13
CA GLN A 38 9.86 1.15 -2.28
C GLN A 38 9.68 1.70 -0.86
N GLU A 39 10.72 2.33 -0.31
CA GLU A 39 10.68 2.91 1.02
C GLU A 39 9.76 4.14 1.07
N ALA A 40 9.84 5.01 0.06
CA ALA A 40 8.93 6.15 -0.11
C ALA A 40 7.47 5.69 -0.28
N ALA A 41 7.21 4.64 -1.05
CA ALA A 41 5.86 4.07 -1.21
C ALA A 41 5.32 3.52 0.11
N LYS A 42 6.13 2.82 0.91
CA LYS A 42 5.75 2.34 2.24
C LYS A 42 5.45 3.50 3.20
N GLN A 43 6.24 4.57 3.15
CA GLN A 43 6.00 5.76 3.96
C GLN A 43 4.72 6.51 3.51
N GLY A 44 4.52 6.66 2.20
CA GLY A 44 3.31 7.24 1.62
C GLY A 44 2.06 6.45 2.00
N ALA A 45 2.09 5.12 1.90
CA ALA A 45 0.99 4.26 2.33
C ALA A 45 0.67 4.43 3.82
N LYS A 46 1.69 4.48 4.69
CA LYS A 46 1.50 4.75 6.13
C LYS A 46 0.92 6.13 6.39
N ALA A 47 1.35 7.16 5.67
CA ALA A 47 0.84 8.52 5.82
C ALA A 47 -0.63 8.60 5.38
N VAL A 48 -0.97 7.98 4.25
CA VAL A 48 -2.37 7.87 3.78
C VAL A 48 -3.22 7.11 4.78
N GLN A 49 -2.74 5.98 5.32
CA GLN A 49 -3.48 5.20 6.30
C GLN A 49 -3.73 5.98 7.59
N LYS A 50 -2.72 6.67 8.12
CA LYS A 50 -2.87 7.54 9.31
C LYS A 50 -3.84 8.69 9.07
N ASN A 51 -3.78 9.33 7.91
CA ASN A 51 -4.69 10.42 7.56
C ASN A 51 -6.12 9.90 7.36
N ALA A 52 -6.29 8.74 6.73
CA ALA A 52 -7.58 8.09 6.59
C ALA A 52 -8.16 7.73 7.97
N GLU A 53 -7.39 7.08 8.85
CA GLU A 53 -7.80 6.76 10.22
C GLU A 53 -8.20 8.02 11.00
N LYS A 54 -7.44 9.11 10.85
CA LYS A 54 -7.76 10.38 11.52
C LYS A 54 -9.07 10.98 11.00
N VAL A 55 -9.28 11.00 9.68
CA VAL A 55 -10.52 11.48 9.06
C VAL A 55 -11.71 10.60 9.47
N PHE A 56 -11.55 9.28 9.45
CA PHE A 56 -12.61 8.38 9.91
C PHE A 56 -12.92 8.58 11.40
N LYS A 57 -11.91 8.81 12.23
CA LYS A 57 -12.09 9.11 13.64
C LYS A 57 -12.83 10.43 13.85
N GLU A 58 -12.44 11.49 13.14
CA GLU A 58 -13.11 12.80 13.21
C GLU A 58 -14.55 12.74 12.68
N ILE A 59 -14.81 11.97 11.60
CA ILE A 59 -16.17 11.71 11.13
C ILE A 59 -16.97 10.97 12.19
N ASN A 60 -16.37 9.97 12.85
CA ASN A 60 -17.03 9.20 13.90
C ASN A 60 -17.37 10.07 15.13
N GLU A 61 -16.43 10.92 15.56
CA GLU A 61 -16.60 11.84 16.68
C GLU A 61 -17.57 13.00 16.36
N THR A 62 -17.58 13.52 15.13
CA THR A 62 -18.36 14.71 14.75
C THR A 62 -19.74 14.37 14.20
N ALA A 63 -19.86 13.29 13.44
CA ALA A 63 -21.12 12.92 12.78
C ALA A 63 -21.93 11.90 13.60
N GLY A 64 -21.44 11.43 14.75
CA GLY A 64 -22.07 10.34 15.50
C GLY A 64 -22.14 9.03 14.71
N LEU A 65 -21.38 8.95 13.61
CA LEU A 65 -21.35 7.82 12.69
C LEU A 65 -20.34 6.79 13.19
N ALA A 66 -20.66 6.15 14.31
CA ALA A 66 -20.06 4.90 14.72
C ALA A 66 -20.53 3.79 13.77
N SER A 67 -20.04 3.83 12.53
CA SER A 67 -20.17 2.72 11.60
C SER A 67 -19.13 1.66 11.97
N GLY A 68 -19.50 0.86 12.96
CA GLY A 68 -18.77 -0.29 13.43
C GLY A 68 -19.46 -0.85 14.66
N ASN A 69 -20.37 -1.80 14.49
CA ASN A 69 -21.01 -2.52 15.61
C ASN A 69 -21.72 -1.63 16.65
N GLY A 70 -22.11 -0.41 16.27
CA GLY A 70 -23.04 0.39 17.05
C GLY A 70 -24.39 -0.28 16.93
N LYS A 71 -24.79 -0.97 17.99
CA LYS A 71 -26.12 -1.54 18.06
C LYS A 71 -27.14 -0.39 17.96
N TYR A 72 -28.17 -0.54 17.14
CA TYR A 72 -29.21 0.43 16.85
C TYR A 72 -30.03 0.74 18.11
N ALA A 73 -30.37 2.02 18.32
CA ALA A 73 -31.18 2.47 19.44
C ALA A 73 -32.66 2.07 19.28
N THR A 74 -33.43 2.10 20.37
CA THR A 74 -34.88 1.84 20.33
C THR A 74 -35.58 2.75 19.32
N GLY A 75 -36.31 2.16 18.37
CA GLY A 75 -37.01 2.84 17.28
C GLY A 75 -36.27 2.87 15.94
N GLU A 76 -35.02 2.43 15.88
CA GLU A 76 -34.26 2.31 14.62
C GLU A 76 -34.49 0.97 13.91
N GLU A 77 -34.35 0.96 12.59
CA GLU A 77 -34.65 -0.21 11.75
C GLU A 77 -33.63 -1.34 11.97
N CYS A 78 -34.13 -2.57 12.14
CA CYS A 78 -33.34 -3.75 12.44
C CYS A 78 -33.79 -4.96 11.62
N THR A 79 -32.86 -5.89 11.42
CA THR A 79 -33.15 -7.19 10.78
C THR A 79 -32.91 -8.39 11.69
N ARG A 80 -32.20 -8.20 12.82
CA ARG A 80 -31.90 -9.24 13.82
C ARG A 80 -31.71 -8.60 15.21
N ASP A 81 -32.03 -9.32 16.27
CA ASP A 81 -31.92 -8.83 17.66
C ASP A 81 -30.50 -8.40 18.05
N SER A 82 -29.49 -9.07 17.50
CA SER A 82 -28.07 -8.74 17.75
C SER A 82 -27.67 -7.35 17.27
N GLN A 83 -28.54 -6.69 16.49
CA GLN A 83 -28.32 -5.35 15.98
C GLN A 83 -28.86 -4.27 16.93
N CYS A 84 -29.62 -4.59 17.98
CA CYS A 84 -30.25 -3.60 18.88
C CYS A 84 -29.42 -3.35 20.16
N GLU A 85 -29.32 -2.08 20.59
CA GLU A 85 -28.48 -1.62 21.72
C GLU A 85 -28.90 -2.32 23.01
N SER A 86 -30.20 -2.25 23.23
CA SER A 86 -30.96 -2.95 24.25
C SER A 86 -32.23 -3.50 23.61
N GLY A 87 -32.67 -4.66 24.09
CA GLY A 87 -33.94 -5.27 23.68
C GLY A 87 -33.86 -6.11 22.40
N GLU A 88 -35.01 -6.29 21.74
CA GLU A 88 -35.21 -7.23 20.64
C GLU A 88 -35.64 -6.50 19.35
N CYS A 89 -35.39 -7.12 18.20
CA CYS A 89 -35.85 -6.59 16.93
C CYS A 89 -37.31 -7.00 16.71
N ASP A 90 -38.22 -6.02 16.66
CA ASP A 90 -39.63 -6.28 16.39
C ASP A 90 -39.78 -6.87 14.97
N GLU A 91 -40.18 -8.13 14.88
CA GLU A 91 -40.23 -8.84 13.59
C GLU A 91 -41.25 -8.24 12.62
N TYR A 92 -42.29 -7.59 13.14
CA TYR A 92 -43.39 -6.98 12.37
C TYR A 92 -43.08 -5.56 11.94
N LEU A 93 -42.54 -4.76 12.86
CA LEU A 93 -42.23 -3.35 12.60
C LEU A 93 -40.81 -3.15 12.06
N LYS A 94 -39.97 -4.18 12.11
CA LYS A 94 -38.54 -4.14 11.76
C LYS A 94 -37.79 -3.03 12.50
N VAL A 95 -38.12 -2.80 13.78
CA VAL A 95 -37.46 -1.77 14.61
C VAL A 95 -37.04 -2.33 15.97
N CYS A 96 -35.97 -1.79 16.54
CA CYS A 96 -35.50 -2.17 17.88
C CYS A 96 -36.48 -1.70 18.97
N LYS A 97 -36.83 -2.58 19.92
CA LYS A 97 -37.69 -2.28 21.07
C LYS A 97 -36.91 -2.32 22.37
#